data_AF-A0A9N8ZT72-F1
#
_entry.id   AF-A0A9N8ZT72-F1
#
_cell.length_a   1.000
_cell.length_b   1.000
_cell.length_c   1.000
_cell.angle_alpha   90.00
_cell.angle_beta   90.00
_cell.angle_gamma   90.00
#
_symmetry.space_group_name_H-M   'P 1'
#
loop_
_entity.id
_entity.type
_entity.pdbx_description
1 polymer ?
#
loop_
_entity_poly.entity_id
_entity_poly.type
_entity_poly.pdbx_seq_one_letter_code
_entity_poly.pdbx_strand_id
1 'polypeptide(L)'
;MDENLPSVKNNKQKHNSLTLVQKIELCQAKITNSNLKNVELASQFNIGKSTVHDILKGKDELLNKNSIFYIASLKRERISKFLQIEQSLALWLDQANGTNLSIFDEILLHKATDFA
;
A
#
# COMPACT_ATOMS: atom_id res chain seq x y z
N MET A 1 -26.35 -29.11 -37.57
CA MET A 1 -25.05 -28.43 -37.55
C MET A 1 -25.34 -26.95 -37.54
N ASP A 2 -25.14 -26.32 -36.39
CA ASP A 2 -24.42 -25.05 -36.24
C ASP A 2 -24.61 -24.59 -34.81
N GLU A 3 -23.54 -24.77 -34.04
CA GLU A 3 -23.38 -24.27 -32.68
C GLU A 3 -23.43 -22.74 -32.70
N ASN A 4 -24.24 -22.14 -31.83
CA ASN A 4 -24.10 -20.73 -31.51
C ASN A 4 -23.78 -20.61 -30.01
N LEU A 5 -22.48 -20.65 -29.72
CA LEU A 5 -21.92 -20.43 -28.41
C LEU A 5 -22.08 -18.94 -28.06
N PRO A 6 -22.72 -18.58 -26.93
CA PRO A 6 -22.87 -17.18 -26.56
C PRO A 6 -21.49 -16.58 -26.28
N SER A 7 -21.14 -15.58 -27.09
CA SER A 7 -19.99 -14.70 -26.94
C SER A 7 -19.77 -14.33 -25.47
N VAL A 8 -18.68 -14.85 -24.90
CA VAL A 8 -18.21 -14.55 -23.55
C VAL A 8 -18.01 -13.04 -23.46
N LYS A 9 -18.90 -12.36 -22.74
CA LYS A 9 -18.73 -10.96 -22.39
C LYS A 9 -17.41 -10.82 -21.62
N ASN A 10 -16.39 -10.29 -22.29
CA ASN A 10 -15.16 -9.84 -21.65
C ASN A 10 -15.51 -8.63 -20.78
N ASN A 11 -16.03 -8.90 -19.58
CA ASN A 11 -16.12 -7.91 -18.51
C ASN A 11 -14.67 -7.51 -18.20
N LYS A 12 -14.22 -6.38 -18.74
CA LYS A 12 -12.96 -5.75 -18.32
C LYS A 12 -13.00 -5.64 -16.81
N GLN A 13 -12.26 -6.51 -16.13
CA GLN A 13 -12.14 -6.48 -14.68
C GLN A 13 -11.63 -5.09 -14.32
N LYS A 14 -12.43 -4.34 -13.54
CA LYS A 14 -11.96 -3.08 -12.97
C LYS A 14 -10.70 -3.40 -12.17
N HIS A 15 -9.60 -2.71 -12.48
CA HIS A 15 -8.35 -2.88 -11.75
C HIS A 15 -8.51 -2.35 -10.33
N ASN A 16 -8.89 -3.24 -9.41
CA ASN A 16 -8.94 -2.92 -8.00
C ASN A 16 -7.53 -2.90 -7.43
N SER A 17 -7.18 -1.78 -6.80
CA SER A 17 -5.94 -1.62 -6.07
C SER A 17 -6.19 -1.84 -4.58
N LEU A 18 -5.45 -2.78 -4.00
CA LEU A 18 -5.46 -3.06 -2.57
C LEU A 18 -4.60 -2.05 -1.79
N THR A 19 -5.00 -1.77 -0.55
CA THR A 19 -4.18 -1.05 0.44
C THR A 19 -3.04 -1.94 0.93
N LEU A 20 -2.06 -1.35 1.62
CA LEU A 20 -0.99 -2.13 2.26
C LEU A 20 -1.55 -3.13 3.27
N VAL A 21 -2.53 -2.72 4.10
CA VAL A 21 -3.22 -3.63 5.05
C VAL A 21 -3.85 -4.81 4.33
N GLN A 22 -4.60 -4.57 3.25
CA GLN A 22 -5.26 -5.64 2.51
C GLN A 22 -4.27 -6.61 1.85
N LYS A 23 -3.10 -6.13 1.43
CA LYS A 23 -2.02 -7.00 0.92
C LYS A 23 -1.42 -7.85 2.03
N ILE A 24 -1.23 -7.28 3.22
CA ILE A 24 -0.76 -8.01 4.41
C ILE A 24 -1.77 -9.09 4.82
N GLU A 25 -3.06 -8.75 4.89
CA GLU A 25 -4.16 -9.70 5.18
C GLU A 25 -4.19 -10.86 4.17
N LEU A 26 -4.01 -10.57 2.88
CA LEU A 26 -3.91 -11.58 1.84
C LEU A 26 -2.74 -12.54 2.08
N CYS A 27 -1.56 -12.00 2.40
CA CYS A 27 -0.37 -12.80 2.72
C CYS A 27 -0.59 -13.66 3.96
N GLN A 28 -1.19 -13.09 5.02
CA GLN A 28 -1.52 -13.81 6.25
C GLN A 28 -2.53 -14.93 5.99
N ALA A 29 -3.60 -14.68 5.23
CA ALA A 29 -4.59 -15.70 4.88
C ALA A 29 -3.95 -16.89 4.14
N LYS A 30 -2.98 -16.64 3.26
CA LYS A 30 -2.23 -17.68 2.54
C LYS A 30 -1.25 -18.45 3.45
N ILE A 31 -0.71 -17.82 4.49
CA ILE A 31 0.16 -18.46 5.48
C ILE A 31 -0.67 -19.33 6.42
N THR A 32 -1.77 -18.80 6.94
CA THR A 32 -2.69 -19.52 7.83
C THR A 32 -3.33 -20.71 7.14
N ASN A 33 -3.65 -20.57 5.84
CA ASN A 33 -4.20 -21.66 5.03
C ASN A 33 -3.39 -21.86 3.75
N SER A 34 -2.37 -22.72 3.82
CA SER A 34 -1.48 -23.02 2.69
C SER A 34 -2.21 -23.63 1.48
N ASN A 35 -3.30 -24.38 1.72
CA ASN A 35 -4.13 -25.04 0.69
C ASN A 35 -5.04 -24.07 -0.07
N LEU A 36 -5.25 -22.86 0.44
CA LEU A 36 -6.11 -21.85 -0.17
C LEU A 36 -5.64 -21.52 -1.59
N LYS A 37 -6.51 -21.68 -2.59
CA LYS A 37 -6.13 -21.49 -3.99
C LYS A 37 -6.07 -20.00 -4.31
N ASN A 38 -5.16 -19.61 -5.20
CA ASN A 38 -5.06 -18.22 -5.64
C ASN A 38 -6.34 -17.70 -6.31
N VAL A 39 -7.18 -18.60 -6.85
CA VAL A 39 -8.51 -18.25 -7.41
C VAL A 39 -9.50 -17.85 -6.31
N GLU A 40 -9.42 -18.50 -5.15
CA GLU A 40 -10.26 -18.17 -3.99
C GLU A 40 -9.85 -16.81 -3.42
N LEU A 41 -8.53 -16.57 -3.27
CA LEU A 41 -7.99 -15.27 -2.88
C LEU A 41 -8.35 -14.16 -3.86
N ALA A 42 -8.25 -14.42 -5.17
CA ALA A 42 -8.62 -13.46 -6.21
C ALA A 42 -10.10 -13.04 -6.07
N SER A 43 -10.97 -14.00 -5.77
CA SER A 43 -12.40 -13.75 -5.56
C SER A 43 -12.67 -12.98 -4.27
N GLN A 44 -12.04 -13.38 -3.16
CA GLN A 44 -12.20 -12.75 -1.84
C GLN A 44 -11.79 -11.27 -1.86
N PHE A 45 -10.67 -10.95 -2.51
CA PHE A 45 -10.13 -9.59 -2.57
C PHE A 45 -10.57 -8.82 -3.82
N ASN A 46 -11.39 -9.43 -4.69
CA ASN A 46 -11.87 -8.87 -5.95
C ASN A 46 -10.73 -8.30 -6.83
N ILE A 47 -9.68 -9.11 -7.03
CA ILE A 47 -8.49 -8.79 -7.84
C ILE A 47 -8.19 -9.92 -8.83
N GLY A 48 -7.30 -9.65 -9.80
CA GLY A 48 -6.85 -10.67 -10.75
C GLY A 48 -5.96 -11.74 -10.10
N LYS A 49 -6.00 -12.97 -10.62
CA LYS A 49 -5.12 -14.07 -10.17
C LYS A 49 -3.63 -13.73 -10.34
N SER A 50 -3.27 -12.99 -11.39
CA SER A 50 -1.91 -12.46 -11.59
C SER A 50 -1.52 -11.53 -10.45
N THR A 51 -2.40 -10.61 -10.05
CA THR A 51 -2.16 -9.70 -8.93
C THR A 51 -1.94 -10.45 -7.61
N VAL A 52 -2.70 -11.53 -7.35
CA VAL A 52 -2.45 -12.40 -6.18
C VAL A 52 -1.05 -12.98 -6.22
N HIS A 53 -0.62 -13.49 -7.38
CA HIS A 53 0.73 -14.05 -7.54
C HIS A 53 1.81 -12.99 -7.29
N ASP A 54 1.66 -11.81 -7.88
CA ASP A 54 2.62 -10.69 -7.71
C ASP A 54 2.72 -10.25 -6.25
N ILE A 55 1.60 -10.15 -5.54
CA ILE A 55 1.58 -9.82 -4.10
C ILE A 55 2.30 -10.90 -3.29
N LEU A 56 2.00 -12.18 -3.53
CA LEU A 56 2.61 -13.29 -2.78
C LEU A 56 4.11 -13.44 -3.05
N LYS A 57 4.60 -13.01 -4.22
CA LYS A 57 6.03 -12.99 -4.54
C LYS A 57 6.82 -12.04 -3.63
N GLY A 58 6.21 -10.93 -3.22
CA GLY A 58 6.77 -9.94 -2.29
C GLY A 58 6.31 -10.09 -0.84
N LYS A 59 5.78 -11.26 -0.44
CA LYS A 59 5.12 -11.43 0.87
C LYS A 59 6.05 -11.10 2.05
N ASP A 60 7.32 -11.46 1.99
CA ASP A 60 8.23 -11.33 3.12
C ASP A 60 8.54 -9.84 3.37
N GLU A 61 8.72 -9.07 2.31
CA GLU A 61 8.86 -7.61 2.40
C GLU A 61 7.58 -6.96 2.96
N LEU A 62 6.40 -7.38 2.47
CA LEU A 62 5.11 -6.85 2.95
C LEU A 62 4.87 -7.13 4.43
N LEU A 63 5.24 -8.32 4.92
CA LEU A 63 5.07 -8.72 6.32
C LEU A 63 6.10 -8.06 7.25
N ASN A 64 7.29 -7.75 6.74
CA ASN A 64 8.33 -7.06 7.50
C ASN A 64 8.16 -5.53 7.54
N LYS A 65 7.27 -4.97 6.72
CA LYS A 65 6.95 -3.53 6.77
C LYS A 65 6.23 -3.21 8.08
N ASN A 66 6.90 -2.47 8.96
CA ASN A 66 6.26 -1.75 10.07
C ASN A 66 5.35 -0.68 9.49
N SER A 67 4.09 -1.00 9.24
CA SER A 67 3.13 -0.04 8.72
C SER A 67 2.70 0.89 9.86
N ILE A 68 3.19 2.13 9.84
CA ILE A 68 2.52 3.21 10.57
C ILE A 68 1.07 3.26 10.05
N PHE A 69 0.09 3.40 10.94
CA PHE A 69 -1.34 3.31 10.64
C PHE A 69 -1.75 4.10 9.38
N TYR A 70 -1.17 5.29 9.20
CA TYR A 70 -1.37 6.12 8.01
C TYR A 70 -0.92 5.44 6.71
N ILE A 71 0.32 4.94 6.65
CA ILE A 71 0.89 4.26 5.47
C ILE A 71 0.10 2.98 5.14
N ALA A 72 -0.39 2.30 6.18
CA ALA A 72 -1.18 1.08 6.06
C ALA A 72 -2.47 1.28 5.22
N SER A 73 -3.10 2.45 5.34
CA SER A 73 -4.30 2.82 4.59
C SER A 73 -4.05 3.20 3.12
N LEU A 74 -2.79 3.45 2.75
CA LEU A 74 -2.44 3.87 1.39
C LEU A 74 -2.51 2.69 0.41
N LYS A 75 -3.03 2.97 -0.79
CA LYS A 75 -3.02 2.04 -1.93
C LYS A 75 -1.71 2.05 -2.71
N ARG A 76 -0.96 3.16 -2.61
CA ARG A 76 0.34 3.37 -3.28
C ARG A 76 1.26 4.10 -2.34
N GLU A 77 2.49 3.62 -2.23
CA GLU A 77 3.58 4.38 -1.62
C GLU A 77 3.94 5.52 -2.56
N ARG A 78 3.94 6.75 -2.04
CA ARG A 78 4.48 7.91 -2.74
C ARG A 78 5.85 8.17 -2.12
N ILE A 79 6.90 7.85 -2.87
CA ILE A 79 8.25 8.26 -2.50
C ILE A 79 8.34 9.75 -2.81
N SER A 80 8.59 10.56 -1.78
CA SER A 80 8.80 11.99 -1.98
C SER A 80 10.07 12.25 -2.79
N LYS A 81 10.02 13.26 -3.65
CA LYS A 81 11.20 13.73 -4.40
C LYS A 81 12.27 14.32 -3.46
N PHE A 82 11.84 14.72 -2.25
CA PHE A 82 12.65 15.42 -1.27
C PHE A 82 12.74 14.61 0.03
N LEU A 83 12.96 13.29 -0.10
CA LEU A 83 12.98 12.37 1.04
C LEU A 83 13.93 12.82 2.15
N GLN A 84 15.11 13.33 1.80
CA GLN A 84 16.08 13.83 2.79
C GLN A 84 15.55 15.04 3.56
N ILE A 85 14.88 15.98 2.88
CA ILE A 85 14.27 17.15 3.52
C ILE A 85 13.13 16.71 4.43
N GLU A 86 12.27 15.79 3.98
CA GLU A 86 11.18 15.24 4.81
C GLU A 86 11.70 14.51 6.05
N GLN A 87 12.81 13.76 5.93
CA GLN A 87 13.45 13.09 7.06
C GLN A 87 14.03 14.11 8.06
N SER A 88 14.74 15.13 7.58
CA SER A 88 15.26 16.21 8.44
C SER A 88 14.13 16.97 9.14
N LEU A 89 13.04 17.25 8.42
CA LEU A 89 11.85 17.89 8.98
C LEU A 89 11.17 17.02 10.04
N ALA A 90 11.02 15.72 9.80
CA ALA A 90 10.40 14.80 10.76
C ALA A 90 11.19 14.77 12.08
N LEU A 91 12.52 14.64 12.00
CA LEU A 91 13.39 14.67 13.19
C LEU A 91 13.29 16.00 13.94
N TRP A 92 13.26 17.13 13.23
CA TRP A 92 13.09 18.44 13.83
C TRP A 92 11.71 18.60 14.49
N LEU A 93 10.66 18.10 13.86
CA LEU A 93 9.29 18.13 14.38
C LEU A 93 9.17 17.31 15.68
N ASP A 94 9.78 16.13 15.72
CA ASP A 94 9.81 15.29 16.93
C ASP A 94 10.51 16.02 18.10
N GLN A 95 11.61 16.73 17.83
CA GLN A 95 12.29 17.55 18.83
C GLN A 95 11.43 18.72 19.30
N ALA A 96 10.79 19.43 18.37
CA ALA A 96 9.98 20.60 18.68
C ALA A 96 8.68 20.24 19.43
N ASN A 97 8.05 19.12 19.10
CA ASN A 97 6.90 18.57 19.83
C ASN A 97 7.27 18.24 21.30
N GLY A 98 8.49 17.77 21.55
CA GLY A 98 9.01 17.56 22.91
C GLY A 98 9.14 18.84 23.74
N THR A 99 9.05 20.01 23.11
CA THR A 99 9.17 21.34 23.76
C THR A 99 7.86 22.11 23.87
N ASN A 100 6.70 21.49 23.54
CA ASN A 100 5.37 22.14 23.55
C ASN A 100 5.26 23.41 22.68
N LEU A 101 6.12 23.55 21.66
CA LEU A 101 6.01 24.65 20.70
C LEU A 101 4.88 24.36 19.71
N SER A 102 3.96 25.31 19.54
CA SER A 102 2.96 25.24 18.48
C SER A 102 3.61 25.61 17.15
N ILE A 103 3.73 24.63 16.25
CA ILE A 103 4.36 24.80 14.94
C ILE A 103 3.29 25.21 13.95
N PHE A 104 3.44 26.42 13.43
CA PHE A 104 2.62 26.94 12.35
C PHE A 104 3.22 26.59 10.99
N ASP A 105 2.40 26.56 9.95
CA ASP A 105 2.80 26.23 8.58
C ASP A 105 3.96 27.10 8.07
N GLU A 106 4.00 28.37 8.47
CA GLU A 106 5.07 29.31 8.10
C GLU A 106 6.44 28.89 8.65
N ILE A 107 6.48 28.39 9.90
CA ILE A 107 7.70 27.91 10.54
C ILE A 107 8.17 26.64 9.84
N LEU A 108 7.23 25.74 9.51
CA LEU A 108 7.54 24.50 8.80
C LEU A 108 8.10 24.79 7.40
N LEU A 109 7.53 25.75 6.67
CA LEU A 109 8.01 26.16 5.35
C LEU A 109 9.40 26.79 5.41
N HIS A 110 9.63 27.67 6.38
CA HIS A 110 10.95 28.27 6.60
C HIS A 110 11.99 27.17 6.87
N LYS A 111 11.67 26.23 7.76
CA LYS A 111 12.56 25.13 8.10
C LYS A 111 12.83 24.18 6.93
N ALA A 112 11.82 23.93 6.10
CA ALA A 112 11.99 23.13 4.88
C ALA A 112 12.95 23.80 3.89
N THR A 113 12.89 25.13 3.81
CA THR A 113 13.79 25.93 2.96
C THR A 113 15.22 25.90 3.47
N ASP A 114 15.43 25.96 4.80
CA ASP A 114 16.76 25.84 5.41
C ASP A 114 17.44 24.49 5.15
N PHE A 115 16.65 23.44 4.92
CA PHE A 115 17.14 22.08 4.66
C PHE A 115 17.33 21.76 3.16
N ALA A 116 16.93 22.64 2.26
CA ALA A 116 17.00 22.46 0.80
C ALA A 116 18.35 22.91 0.22
#